data_AF-A0A2P4S4A9-F1
#
_entry.id   AF-A0A2P4S4A9-F1
#
_cell.length_a   1.000
_cell.length_b   1.000
_cell.length_c   1.000
_cell.angle_alpha   90.00
_cell.angle_beta   90.00
_cell.angle_gamma   90.00
#
_symmetry.space_group_name_H-M   'P 1'
#
loop_
_entity.id
_entity.type
_entity.pdbx_description
1 polymer ?
#
loop_
_entity_poly.entity_id
_entity_poly.type
_entity_poly.pdbx_seq_one_letter_code
_entity_poly.pdbx_strand_id
1 'polypeptide(L)'
;GGAVGRSGLTLRLVPSGEPGLLIAPVTPRTPFLGYVGSPALSEQKLLRGVFADGDTFFSTGDLMEEDCDGFVRFCDRTGDTFRWKGENVATTEVAEALLAHAALQEATVYGVTVP
;
A
#
# COMPACT_ATOMS: atom_id res chain seq x y z
N GLY A 1 -0.44 -10.53 -18.99
CA GLY A 1 1.03 -10.43 -18.95
C GLY A 1 1.41 -9.71 -17.68
N GLY A 2 2.34 -10.26 -16.89
CA GLY A 2 2.91 -9.53 -15.76
C GLY A 2 4.00 -8.60 -16.26
N ALA A 3 4.10 -7.41 -15.68
CA ALA A 3 5.12 -6.44 -16.03
C ALA A 3 6.20 -6.45 -14.96
N VAL A 4 7.44 -6.63 -15.38
CA VAL A 4 8.60 -6.67 -14.49
C VAL A 4 9.17 -5.27 -14.40
N GLY A 5 8.87 -4.57 -13.30
CA GLY A 5 9.49 -3.29 -13.01
C GLY A 5 10.95 -3.48 -12.62
N ARG A 6 11.82 -2.57 -13.08
CA ARG A 6 13.29 -2.61 -12.84
C ARG A 6 13.72 -2.45 -11.38
N SER A 7 12.78 -2.34 -10.44
CA SER A 7 13.02 -2.32 -8.99
C SER A 7 13.15 -3.71 -8.34
N GLY A 8 13.06 -4.80 -9.13
CA GLY A 8 13.03 -6.17 -8.60
C GLY A 8 11.65 -6.63 -8.13
N LEU A 9 10.62 -5.79 -8.30
CA LEU A 9 9.23 -6.12 -8.04
C LEU A 9 8.54 -6.46 -9.36
N THR A 10 8.00 -7.69 -9.45
CA THR A 10 7.12 -8.08 -10.57
C THR A 10 5.71 -7.71 -10.17
N LEU A 11 5.12 -6.71 -10.84
CA LEU A 11 3.74 -6.31 -10.61
C LEU A 11 2.84 -6.99 -11.63
N ARG A 12 1.70 -7.48 -11.16
CA ARG A 12 0.68 -8.10 -12.01
C ARG A 12 -0.65 -7.48 -11.63
N LEU A 13 -1.46 -7.20 -12.65
CA LEU A 13 -2.86 -6.85 -12.45
C LEU A 13 -3.57 -7.98 -11.72
N VAL A 14 -4.31 -7.62 -10.68
CA VAL A 14 -5.19 -8.54 -9.97
C VAL A 14 -6.56 -8.58 -10.67
N PRO A 15 -7.25 -9.73 -10.67
CA PRO A 15 -8.66 -9.81 -11.07
C PRO A 15 -9.55 -8.93 -10.19
N SER A 16 -10.74 -8.57 -10.68
CA SER A 16 -11.81 -8.02 -9.83
C SER A 16 -12.17 -9.04 -8.73
N GLY A 17 -12.47 -8.52 -7.54
CA GLY A 17 -12.71 -9.29 -6.32
C GLY A 17 -11.44 -9.74 -5.58
N GLU A 18 -10.25 -9.36 -6.04
CA GLU A 18 -8.99 -9.59 -5.32
C GLU A 18 -8.35 -8.26 -4.89
N PRO A 19 -7.87 -8.13 -3.64
CA PRO A 19 -7.13 -6.95 -3.20
C PRO A 19 -5.85 -6.73 -4.00
N GLY A 20 -5.64 -5.50 -4.47
CA GLY A 20 -4.46 -5.06 -5.21
C GLY A 20 -3.92 -3.73 -4.70
N LEU A 21 -2.61 -3.50 -4.91
CA LEU A 21 -1.99 -2.23 -4.58
C LEU A 21 -2.48 -1.12 -5.51
N LEU A 22 -3.06 -0.07 -4.94
CA LEU A 22 -3.43 1.13 -5.68
C LEU A 22 -2.17 1.92 -6.06
N ILE A 23 -1.99 2.13 -7.36
CA ILE A 23 -0.89 2.92 -7.92
C ILE A 23 -1.45 4.04 -8.79
N ALA A 24 -0.81 5.22 -8.76
CA ALA A 24 -1.25 6.39 -9.52
C ALA A 24 -0.19 6.79 -10.55
N PRO A 25 -0.56 7.11 -11.81
CA PRO A 25 0.41 7.51 -12.82
C PRO A 25 1.05 8.85 -12.48
N VAL A 26 2.38 8.91 -12.58
CA VAL A 26 3.14 10.15 -12.47
C VAL A 26 3.25 10.76 -13.86
N THR A 27 2.60 11.92 -14.05
CA THR A 27 2.56 12.61 -15.35
C THR A 27 2.89 14.09 -15.17
N PRO A 28 3.16 14.85 -16.25
CA PRO A 28 3.31 16.29 -16.14
C PRO A 28 2.10 17.01 -15.54
N ARG A 29 0.89 16.45 -15.68
CA ARG A 29 -0.34 16.99 -15.07
C ARG A 29 -0.53 16.57 -13.61
N THR A 30 0.02 15.43 -13.23
CA THR A 30 -0.04 14.84 -11.89
C THR A 30 1.37 14.48 -11.42
N PRO A 31 2.26 15.47 -11.24
CA PRO A 31 3.64 15.19 -10.87
C PRO A 31 3.71 14.71 -9.42
N PHE A 32 4.58 13.75 -9.15
CA PHE A 32 4.99 13.43 -7.79
C PHE A 32 6.20 14.28 -7.44
N LEU A 33 6.03 15.25 -6.53
CA LEU A 33 7.08 16.20 -6.15
C LEU A 33 8.09 15.63 -5.14
N GLY A 34 7.85 14.41 -4.65
CA GLY A 34 8.66 13.79 -3.62
C GLY A 34 8.34 14.29 -2.21
N TYR A 35 9.03 13.70 -1.24
CA TYR A 35 9.00 14.10 0.16
C TYR A 35 10.16 15.05 0.46
N VAL A 36 9.83 16.15 1.14
CA VAL A 36 10.82 17.14 1.58
C VAL A 36 11.85 16.47 2.49
N GLY A 37 13.13 16.69 2.19
CA GLY A 37 14.25 16.20 3.02
C GLY A 37 14.55 14.70 2.92
N SER A 38 13.89 13.95 2.03
CA SER A 38 14.16 12.52 1.87
C SER A 38 14.03 12.04 0.42
N PRO A 39 15.05 12.32 -0.43
CA PRO A 39 15.08 11.84 -1.81
C PRO A 39 15.01 10.31 -1.91
N ALA A 40 15.68 9.60 -0.98
CA ALA A 40 15.65 8.14 -0.95
C ALA A 40 14.24 7.57 -0.70
N LEU A 41 13.49 8.15 0.25
CA LEU A 41 12.10 7.77 0.50
C LEU A 41 11.19 8.12 -0.68
N SER A 42 11.47 9.23 -1.35
CA SER A 42 10.75 9.63 -2.56
C SER A 42 10.93 8.62 -3.69
N GLU A 43 12.16 8.18 -3.93
CA GLU A 43 12.47 7.18 -4.96
C GLU A 43 11.86 5.81 -4.63
N GLN A 44 11.82 5.41 -3.35
CA GLN A 44 11.19 4.16 -2.93
C GLN A 44 9.68 4.10 -3.21
N LYS A 45 9.01 5.25 -3.31
CA LYS A 45 7.58 5.31 -3.68
C LYS A 45 7.33 5.22 -5.19
N LEU A 46 8.36 5.36 -6.01
CA LEU A 46 8.23 5.33 -7.46
C LEU A 46 8.42 3.90 -8.01
N LEU A 47 7.45 3.49 -8.82
CA LEU A 47 7.44 2.25 -9.58
C LEU A 47 7.66 2.61 -11.05
N ARG A 48 8.63 1.97 -11.71
CA ARG A 48 9.02 2.32 -13.08
C ARG A 48 8.95 1.10 -14.00
N GLY A 49 8.43 1.28 -15.21
CA GLY A 49 8.26 0.18 -16.17
C GLY A 49 7.18 -0.81 -15.73
N VAL A 50 6.05 -0.30 -15.22
CA VAL A 50 4.95 -1.08 -14.64
C VAL A 50 3.97 -1.59 -15.68
N PHE A 51 3.71 -0.86 -16.76
CA PHE A 51 2.86 -1.32 -17.87
C PHE A 51 3.54 -1.16 -19.22
N ALA A 52 4.42 -0.17 -19.35
CA ALA A 52 5.24 0.08 -20.52
C ALA A 52 6.62 0.63 -20.13
N ASP A 53 7.61 0.40 -20.97
CA ASP A 53 8.95 0.96 -20.76
C ASP A 53 8.90 2.49 -20.65
N GLY A 54 9.51 3.01 -19.58
CA GLY A 54 9.59 4.44 -19.31
C GLY A 54 8.38 5.04 -18.58
N ASP A 55 7.31 4.28 -18.32
CA ASP A 55 6.26 4.76 -17.45
C ASP A 55 6.74 4.88 -15.98
N THR A 56 6.03 5.69 -15.20
CA THR A 56 6.28 5.83 -13.77
C THR A 56 4.97 5.99 -13.03
N PHE A 57 4.84 5.24 -11.95
CA PHE A 57 3.71 5.23 -11.05
C PHE A 57 4.16 5.52 -9.63
N PHE A 58 3.31 6.19 -8.87
CA PHE A 58 3.45 6.38 -7.44
C PHE A 58 2.68 5.28 -6.71
N SER A 59 3.37 4.57 -5.81
CA SER A 59 2.76 3.62 -4.89
C SER A 59 2.10 4.38 -3.74
N THR A 60 0.77 4.33 -3.67
CA THR A 60 0.00 4.96 -2.58
C THR A 60 0.25 4.26 -1.25
N GLY A 61 0.50 2.96 -1.33
CA GLY A 61 0.58 2.06 -0.19
C GLY A 61 -0.78 1.57 0.28
N ASP A 62 -1.88 1.86 -0.40
CA ASP A 62 -3.21 1.37 -0.04
C ASP A 62 -3.56 0.13 -0.88
N LEU A 63 -4.06 -0.91 -0.21
CA LEU A 63 -4.65 -2.08 -0.84
C LEU A 63 -6.15 -1.83 -1.03
N MET A 64 -6.60 -2.01 -2.26
CA MET A 64 -7.98 -1.78 -2.67
C MET A 64 -8.53 -3.01 -3.38
N GLU A 65 -9.82 -3.25 -3.26
CA GLU A 65 -10.55 -4.31 -3.98
C GLU A 65 -11.71 -3.69 -4.75
N GLU A 66 -11.86 -4.07 -6.02
CA GLU A 66 -13.00 -3.70 -6.85
C GLU A 66 -13.98 -4.88 -6.93
N ASP A 67 -15.23 -4.68 -6.53
CA ASP A 67 -16.25 -5.73 -6.60
C ASP A 67 -16.89 -5.88 -7.99
N CYS A 68 -17.81 -6.84 -8.12
CA CYS A 68 -18.49 -7.15 -9.37
C CYS A 68 -19.38 -6.01 -9.89
N ASP A 69 -19.76 -5.06 -9.03
CA ASP A 69 -20.56 -3.89 -9.37
C ASP A 69 -19.67 -2.67 -9.70
N GLY A 70 -18.34 -2.83 -9.64
CA GLY A 70 -17.35 -1.79 -9.93
C GLY A 70 -17.08 -0.83 -8.77
N PHE A 71 -17.56 -1.14 -7.56
CA PHE A 71 -17.25 -0.35 -6.37
C PHE A 71 -15.88 -0.72 -5.82
N VAL A 72 -15.07 0.30 -5.54
CA VAL A 72 -13.74 0.14 -4.94
C VAL A 72 -13.83 0.31 -3.43
N ARG A 73 -13.31 -0.66 -2.69
CA ARG A 73 -13.23 -0.65 -1.22
C ARG A 73 -11.79 -0.62 -0.75
N PHE A 74 -11.55 0.08 0.36
CA PHE A 74 -10.29 0.03 1.09
C PHE A 74 -10.17 -1.29 1.84
N CYS A 75 -9.06 -1.99 1.67
CA CYS A 75 -8.77 -3.25 2.34
C CYS A 75 -7.77 -3.04 3.49
N ASP A 76 -6.60 -2.47 3.19
CA ASP A 76 -5.51 -2.30 4.15
C ASP A 76 -4.46 -1.31 3.63
N ARG A 77 -3.40 -1.06 4.40
CA ARG A 77 -2.25 -0.23 4.01
C ARG A 77 -0.95 -1.03 4.11
N THR A 78 -0.19 -1.06 3.03
CA THR A 78 1.15 -1.67 2.98
C THR A 78 2.07 -0.94 3.96
N GLY A 79 2.57 -1.69 4.95
CA GLY A 79 3.40 -1.15 6.05
C GLY A 79 2.68 -1.16 7.41
N ASP A 80 1.36 -1.32 7.43
CA ASP A 80 0.57 -1.43 8.66
C ASP A 80 0.42 -2.90 9.11
N THR A 81 0.82 -3.86 8.26
CA THR A 81 0.96 -5.27 8.63
C THR A 81 2.42 -5.61 8.96
N PHE A 82 2.66 -6.09 10.18
CA PHE A 82 3.97 -6.41 10.73
C PHE A 82 4.17 -7.91 10.87
N ARG A 83 5.40 -8.39 10.61
CA ARG A 83 5.80 -9.78 10.87
C ARG A 83 6.27 -9.93 12.30
N TRP A 84 5.50 -10.63 13.13
CA TRP A 84 5.83 -10.91 14.52
C TRP A 84 5.89 -12.42 14.77
N LYS A 85 7.04 -12.91 15.25
CA LYS A 85 7.29 -14.35 15.52
C LYS A 85 6.95 -15.31 14.37
N GLY A 86 6.92 -14.81 13.13
CA GLY A 86 6.58 -15.61 11.97
C GLY A 86 5.18 -15.34 11.40
N GLU A 87 4.32 -14.68 12.17
CA GLU A 87 2.93 -14.42 11.80
C GLU A 87 2.77 -12.99 11.27
N ASN A 88 1.79 -12.79 10.38
CA ASN A 88 1.39 -11.45 9.94
C ASN A 88 0.40 -10.87 10.96
N VAL A 89 0.66 -9.66 11.44
CA VAL A 89 -0.16 -8.94 12.40
C VAL A 89 -0.56 -7.60 11.79
N ALA A 90 -1.84 -7.44 11.48
CA ALA A 90 -2.40 -6.18 11.00
C ALA A 90 -2.66 -5.24 12.18
N THR A 91 -2.16 -4.00 12.13
CA THR A 91 -2.44 -3.02 13.19
C THR A 91 -3.91 -2.65 13.30
N THR A 92 -4.64 -2.72 12.19
CA THR A 92 -6.09 -2.50 12.11
C THR A 92 -6.87 -3.53 12.92
N GLU A 93 -6.59 -4.83 12.73
CA GLU A 93 -7.22 -5.90 13.51
C GLU A 93 -6.95 -5.75 15.02
N VAL A 94 -5.73 -5.38 15.39
CA VAL A 94 -5.39 -5.11 16.80
C VAL A 94 -6.16 -3.90 17.34
N ALA A 95 -6.29 -2.83 16.56
CA ALA A 95 -7.07 -1.66 16.93
C ALA A 95 -8.56 -2.00 17.11
N GLU A 96 -9.14 -2.77 16.18
CA GLU A 96 -10.53 -3.24 16.25
C GLU A 96 -10.78 -4.11 17.48
N ALA A 97 -9.86 -5.03 17.80
CA ALA A 97 -9.94 -5.86 18.99
C ALA A 97 -9.91 -5.03 20.30
N LEU A 98 -9.13 -3.95 20.33
CA LEU A 98 -9.13 -3.00 21.47
C LEU A 98 -10.46 -2.24 21.55
N LEU A 99 -10.99 -1.79 20.41
CA LEU A 99 -12.25 -1.05 20.33
C LEU A 99 -13.48 -1.88 20.70
N ALA A 100 -13.38 -3.21 20.75
CA ALA A 100 -14.42 -4.06 21.32
C ALA A 100 -14.67 -3.80 22.82
N HIS A 101 -13.72 -3.15 23.52
CA HIS A 101 -13.89 -2.79 24.92
C HIS A 101 -14.65 -1.47 25.08
N ALA A 102 -15.85 -1.53 25.68
CA ALA A 102 -16.79 -0.40 25.77
C ALA A 102 -16.26 0.89 26.45
N ALA A 103 -15.16 0.81 27.20
CA ALA A 103 -14.51 1.98 27.80
C ALA A 103 -13.60 2.77 26.83
N LEU A 104 -13.26 2.21 25.66
CA LEU A 104 -12.41 2.85 24.67
C LEU A 104 -13.26 3.48 23.56
N GLN A 105 -12.99 4.73 23.24
CA GLN A 105 -13.67 5.44 22.15
C GLN A 105 -12.90 5.36 20.84
N GLU A 106 -11.58 5.44 20.90
CA GLU A 106 -10.67 5.37 19.75
C GLU A 106 -9.40 4.60 20.15
N ALA A 107 -8.79 3.90 19.18
CA ALA A 107 -7.52 3.21 19.34
C ALA A 107 -6.71 3.28 18.04
N THR A 108 -5.41 3.55 18.17
CA THR A 108 -4.44 3.56 17.07
C THR A 108 -3.27 2.65 17.42
N VAL A 109 -2.89 1.76 16.51
CA VAL A 109 -1.82 0.79 16.71
C VAL A 109 -0.76 1.00 15.63
N TYR A 110 0.52 0.99 16.03
CA TYR A 110 1.65 1.12 15.13
C TYR A 110 2.82 0.29 15.65
N GLY A 111 3.63 -0.24 14.73
CA GLY A 111 4.85 -0.97 15.08
C GLY A 111 5.94 -0.03 15.61
N VAL A 112 6.69 -0.49 16.60
CA VAL A 112 7.90 0.17 17.11
C VAL A 112 9.08 -0.79 17.09
N THR A 113 10.29 -0.27 16.87
CA THR A 113 11.52 -1.04 17.01
C THR A 113 11.76 -1.32 18.49
N VAL A 114 11.89 -2.59 18.87
CA VAL A 114 12.25 -3.01 20.23
C VAL A 114 13.77 -3.17 20.31
N PRO A 115 14.46 -2.58 21.31
CA PRO A 115 15.91 -2.70 21.48
C PRO A 115 16.38 -4.11 21.86
#